data_AF-A0AAW1JER8-F1
#
_entry.id   AF-A0AAW1JER8-F1
#
_cell.length_a   1.000
_cell.length_b   1.000
_cell.length_c   1.000
_cell.angle_alpha   90.00
_cell.angle_beta   90.00
_cell.angle_gamma   90.00
#
_symmetry.space_group_name_H-M   'P 1'
#
loop_
_entity.id
_entity.type
_entity.pdbx_description
1 polymer ?
#
loop_
_entity_poly.entity_id
_entity_poly.type
_entity_poly.pdbx_seq_one_letter_code
_entity_poly.pdbx_strand_id
1 'polypeptide(L)'
;MNSLRDDIKQFWEIEEVNIPNYQKTDNDICEEHFISNVSRASDGRFIVRIPLKFSPMLLGDLREQALSRLAKLEAKLKSSPTLRSEYSSFLQEYYDLGHMSPSINNDDSLPSFILPHHSVLKQDSVTTKLRVVLPQRGGLYGSATTTTGWSLNDLQYTGPSVINDIFKILITVRQYKFLVNADVAKMYRQIWIHPDDRCLQKIFWRNNENEEPRLYTLNTVTYGTSSAPFLAIRCLQQAAYENQHIFPDNIPEMKKNFTSLVNVKQDLFPFHNYSSYTRLKRAIAYCIRFINNLRKPIGQRKLGFLDTNELQNATNVLVKWAQEESFSADIAIIKTNLQLNLKSNLSSLSPFLDNNGLLRVGGRLEHSNSGYTVNHPLLLNGKHHLTKLILEEAHKKLLHVGPHTFKW
;
A
#
# COMPACT_ATOMS: atom_id res chain seq x y z
N MET A 1 -17.03 -54.97 19.97
CA MET A 1 -17.86 -54.48 18.85
C MET A 1 -18.07 -52.96 18.84
N ASN A 2 -17.72 -52.20 19.90
CA ASN A 2 -17.89 -50.74 19.89
C ASN A 2 -16.73 -49.98 19.21
N SER A 3 -15.48 -50.46 19.27
CA SER A 3 -14.36 -49.69 18.67
C SER A 3 -14.47 -49.59 17.14
N LEU A 4 -14.88 -50.65 16.45
CA LEU A 4 -15.00 -50.62 14.99
C LEU A 4 -16.07 -49.62 14.51
N ARG A 5 -17.14 -49.40 15.29
CA ARG A 5 -18.17 -48.42 14.97
C ARG A 5 -17.67 -46.99 15.18
N ASP A 6 -16.91 -46.76 16.24
CA ASP A 6 -16.32 -45.46 16.53
C ASP A 6 -15.21 -45.12 15.52
N ASP A 7 -14.37 -46.11 15.15
CA ASP A 7 -13.32 -45.97 14.14
C ASP A 7 -13.91 -45.69 12.74
N ILE A 8 -15.02 -46.36 12.38
CA ILE A 8 -15.74 -46.08 11.12
C ILE A 8 -16.35 -44.68 11.18
N LYS A 9 -16.96 -44.27 12.29
CA LYS A 9 -17.56 -42.94 12.42
C LYS A 9 -16.52 -41.84 12.29
N GLN A 10 -15.35 -42.03 12.91
CA GLN A 10 -14.22 -41.11 12.84
C GLN A 10 -13.61 -41.08 11.43
N PHE A 11 -13.57 -42.22 10.73
CA PHE A 11 -13.16 -42.29 9.33
C PHE A 11 -14.11 -41.50 8.41
N TRP A 12 -15.43 -41.65 8.59
CA TRP A 12 -16.44 -40.88 7.84
C TRP A 12 -16.41 -39.38 8.17
N GLU A 13 -16.18 -38.99 9.42
CA GLU A 13 -16.01 -37.57 9.81
C GLU A 13 -14.72 -36.93 9.26
N ILE A 14 -13.70 -37.73 8.95
CA ILE A 14 -12.43 -37.28 8.35
C ILE A 14 -12.51 -37.21 6.81
N GLU A 15 -13.25 -38.12 6.17
CA GLU A 15 -13.46 -38.11 4.70
C GLU A 15 -14.62 -37.23 4.24
N GLU A 16 -15.56 -36.89 5.12
CA GLU A 16 -16.53 -35.84 4.86
C GLU A 16 -15.79 -34.50 4.76
N VAL A 17 -15.39 -34.16 3.52
CA VAL A 17 -15.14 -32.79 3.13
C VAL A 17 -16.45 -32.05 3.38
N ASN A 18 -16.59 -31.46 4.56
CA ASN A 18 -17.56 -30.41 4.81
C ASN A 18 -17.28 -29.36 3.74
N ILE A 19 -18.04 -29.39 2.65
CA ILE A 19 -18.11 -28.29 1.72
C ILE A 19 -18.90 -27.26 2.51
N PRO A 20 -18.25 -26.25 3.14
CA PRO A 20 -19.02 -25.23 3.83
C PRO A 20 -20.02 -24.69 2.80
N ASN A 21 -21.28 -24.52 3.18
CA ASN A 21 -22.28 -23.85 2.36
C ASN A 21 -21.63 -22.56 1.85
N TYR A 22 -21.25 -22.56 0.57
CA TYR A 22 -20.47 -21.47 0.00
C TYR A 22 -21.40 -20.27 -0.13
N GLN A 23 -21.34 -19.39 0.88
CA GLN A 23 -21.98 -18.10 0.81
C GLN A 23 -21.10 -17.19 -0.03
N LYS A 24 -21.65 -16.66 -1.12
CA LYS A 24 -20.97 -15.67 -1.96
C LYS A 24 -20.49 -14.52 -1.09
N THR A 25 -19.20 -14.25 -1.14
CA THR A 25 -18.61 -13.10 -0.46
C THR A 25 -18.80 -11.83 -1.27
N ASP A 26 -18.63 -10.67 -0.63
CA ASP A 26 -18.56 -9.36 -1.32
C ASP A 26 -17.57 -9.37 -2.51
N ASN A 27 -16.50 -10.16 -2.41
CA ASN A 27 -15.50 -10.29 -3.47
C ASN A 27 -16.04 -11.07 -4.67
N ASP A 28 -16.79 -12.14 -4.42
CA ASP A 28 -17.39 -12.97 -5.47
C ASP A 28 -18.45 -12.19 -6.23
N ILE A 29 -19.26 -11.39 -5.52
CA ILE A 29 -20.24 -10.48 -6.12
C ILE A 29 -19.55 -9.43 -7.01
N CYS A 30 -18.46 -8.84 -6.54
CA CYS A 30 -17.71 -7.84 -7.29
C CYS A 30 -17.07 -8.45 -8.56
N GLU A 31 -16.59 -9.69 -8.47
CA GLU A 31 -16.02 -10.44 -9.59
C GLU A 31 -17.09 -10.80 -10.63
N GLU A 32 -18.25 -11.33 -10.21
CA GLU A 32 -19.38 -11.61 -11.09
C GLU A 32 -19.90 -10.35 -11.77
N HIS A 33 -19.99 -9.25 -11.03
CA HIS A 33 -20.37 -7.94 -11.57
C HIS A 33 -19.38 -7.48 -12.65
N PHE A 34 -18.08 -7.62 -12.42
CA PHE A 34 -17.07 -7.26 -13.41
C PHE A 34 -17.23 -8.09 -14.69
N ILE A 35 -17.32 -9.41 -14.57
CA ILE A 35 -17.43 -10.32 -15.73
C ILE A 35 -18.69 -10.05 -16.56
N SER A 36 -19.82 -9.77 -15.89
CA SER A 36 -21.09 -9.51 -16.57
C SER A 36 -21.19 -8.12 -17.21
N ASN A 37 -20.38 -7.15 -16.79
CA ASN A 37 -20.50 -5.75 -17.20
C ASN A 37 -19.24 -5.16 -17.87
N VAL A 38 -18.21 -5.97 -18.12
CA VAL A 38 -17.01 -5.54 -18.84
C VAL A 38 -17.21 -5.66 -20.35
N SER A 39 -16.79 -4.65 -21.10
CA SER A 39 -16.77 -4.67 -22.56
C SER A 39 -15.55 -3.94 -23.12
N ARG A 40 -15.29 -4.08 -24.42
CA ARG A 40 -14.22 -3.37 -25.15
C ARG A 40 -14.82 -2.24 -25.98
N ALA A 41 -14.22 -1.06 -25.88
CA ALA A 41 -14.47 0.05 -26.78
C ALA A 41 -13.77 -0.19 -28.14
N SER A 42 -14.16 0.58 -29.15
CA SER A 42 -13.57 0.53 -30.50
C SER A 42 -12.08 0.90 -30.55
N ASP A 43 -11.62 1.69 -29.58
CA ASP A 43 -10.20 2.05 -29.39
C ASP A 43 -9.40 0.95 -28.65
N GLY A 44 -10.04 -0.16 -28.30
CA GLY A 44 -9.46 -1.27 -27.55
C GLY A 44 -9.40 -1.04 -26.03
N ARG A 45 -9.87 0.09 -25.49
CA ARG A 45 -9.93 0.28 -24.03
C ARG A 45 -11.07 -0.53 -23.41
N PHE A 46 -10.94 -0.88 -22.14
CA PHE A 46 -12.04 -1.51 -21.41
C PHE A 46 -13.07 -0.47 -21.00
N ILE A 47 -14.35 -0.83 -21.10
CA ILE A 47 -15.48 -0.12 -20.50
C ILE A 47 -15.97 -0.98 -19.34
N VAL A 48 -16.02 -0.39 -18.14
CA VAL A 48 -16.44 -1.07 -16.92
C VAL A 48 -17.57 -0.31 -16.23
N ARG A 49 -18.38 -1.05 -15.47
CA ARG A 49 -19.37 -0.50 -14.55
C ARG A 49 -18.84 -0.41 -13.12
N ILE A 50 -19.35 0.54 -12.36
CA ILE A 50 -18.99 0.71 -10.95
C ILE A 50 -19.77 -0.35 -10.14
N PRO A 51 -19.10 -1.20 -9.36
CA PRO A 51 -19.79 -2.23 -8.57
C PRO A 51 -20.46 -1.59 -7.35
N LEU A 52 -21.77 -1.37 -7.44
CA LEU A 52 -22.56 -0.72 -6.40
C LEU A 52 -23.22 -1.73 -5.45
N LYS A 53 -23.04 -1.52 -4.15
CA LYS A 53 -23.71 -2.22 -3.04
C LYS A 53 -25.16 -1.80 -2.87
N PHE A 54 -25.41 -0.50 -3.02
CA PHE A 54 -26.70 0.11 -2.77
C PHE A 54 -27.08 1.05 -3.91
N SER A 55 -28.37 1.38 -4.01
CA SER A 55 -28.88 2.27 -5.04
C SER A 55 -28.25 3.66 -4.95
N PRO A 56 -27.78 4.25 -6.06
CA PRO A 56 -27.31 5.63 -6.12
C PRO A 56 -28.32 6.68 -5.65
N MET A 57 -29.61 6.35 -5.59
CA MET A 57 -30.66 7.26 -5.09
C MET A 57 -30.50 7.62 -3.61
N LEU A 58 -29.66 6.89 -2.86
CA LEU A 58 -29.33 7.22 -1.47
C LEU A 58 -28.43 8.46 -1.35
N LEU A 59 -27.78 8.89 -2.44
CA LEU A 59 -26.92 10.07 -2.44
C LEU A 59 -27.75 11.35 -2.32
N GLY A 60 -27.43 12.17 -1.33
CA GLY A 60 -27.92 13.53 -1.22
C GLY A 60 -27.08 14.53 -2.02
N ASP A 61 -27.36 15.82 -1.79
CA ASP A 61 -26.66 16.91 -2.46
C ASP A 61 -25.26 17.15 -1.85
N LEU A 62 -24.31 17.52 -2.71
CA LEU A 62 -22.93 17.90 -2.35
C LEU A 62 -22.49 19.21 -3.01
N ARG A 63 -23.39 19.92 -3.71
CA ARG A 63 -23.07 21.07 -4.55
C ARG A 63 -22.39 22.20 -3.78
N GLU A 64 -22.98 22.65 -2.68
CA GLU A 64 -22.43 23.74 -1.87
C GLU A 64 -21.06 23.38 -1.27
N GLN A 65 -20.91 22.15 -0.78
CA GLN A 65 -19.64 21.68 -0.23
C GLN A 65 -18.55 21.61 -1.30
N ALA A 66 -18.89 21.17 -2.52
CA ALA A 66 -17.97 21.09 -3.64
C ALA A 66 -17.54 22.48 -4.10
N LEU A 67 -18.47 23.44 -4.22
CA LEU A 67 -18.18 24.83 -4.57
C LEU A 67 -17.33 25.53 -3.49
N SER A 68 -17.65 25.34 -2.21
CA SER A 68 -16.85 25.87 -1.10
C SER A 68 -15.41 25.33 -1.11
N ARG A 69 -15.23 24.04 -1.44
CA ARG A 69 -13.89 23.43 -1.58
C ARG A 69 -13.15 23.94 -2.82
N LEU A 70 -13.85 24.14 -3.94
CA LEU A 70 -13.27 24.75 -5.14
C LEU A 70 -12.78 26.18 -4.85
N ALA A 71 -13.56 27.00 -4.17
CA ALA A 71 -13.16 28.36 -3.80
C ALA A 71 -11.90 28.37 -2.90
N LYS A 72 -11.80 27.45 -1.95
CA LYS A 72 -10.59 27.28 -1.11
C LYS A 72 -9.39 26.83 -1.93
N LEU A 73 -9.59 25.93 -2.88
CA LEU A 73 -8.54 25.50 -3.81
C LEU A 73 -8.04 26.69 -4.63
N GLU A 74 -8.93 27.47 -5.23
CA GLU A 74 -8.58 28.63 -6.04
C GLU A 74 -7.83 29.70 -5.24
N ALA A 75 -8.25 29.96 -3.99
CA ALA A 75 -7.51 30.85 -3.09
C ALA A 75 -6.06 30.37 -2.86
N LYS A 76 -5.85 29.04 -2.77
CA LYS A 76 -4.51 28.44 -2.68
C LYS A 76 -3.74 28.48 -4.00
N LEU A 77 -4.41 28.34 -5.14
CA LEU A 77 -3.78 28.47 -6.45
C LEU A 77 -3.33 29.90 -6.72
N LYS A 78 -4.05 30.91 -6.20
CA LYS A 78 -3.63 32.32 -6.26
C LYS A 78 -2.30 32.59 -5.56
N SER A 79 -2.05 31.93 -4.42
CA SER A 79 -0.81 32.11 -3.68
C SER A 79 0.39 31.36 -4.27
N SER A 80 0.20 30.54 -5.32
CA SER A 80 1.25 29.71 -5.92
C SER A 80 1.09 29.63 -7.45
N PRO A 81 1.71 30.55 -8.22
CA PRO A 81 1.55 30.63 -9.68
C PRO A 81 2.00 29.37 -10.43
N THR A 82 3.06 28.71 -9.96
CA THR A 82 3.56 27.45 -10.54
C THR A 82 2.54 26.33 -10.43
N LEU A 83 1.97 26.15 -9.24
CA LEU A 83 0.92 25.18 -8.96
C LEU A 83 -0.34 25.42 -9.80
N ARG A 84 -0.72 26.69 -10.00
CA ARG A 84 -1.86 27.06 -10.86
C ARG A 84 -1.63 26.63 -12.31
N SER A 85 -0.45 26.90 -12.85
CA SER A 85 -0.12 26.53 -14.24
C SER A 85 -0.18 25.02 -14.44
N GLU A 86 0.46 24.24 -13.56
CA GLU A 86 0.45 22.79 -13.62
C GLU A 86 -0.94 22.19 -13.45
N TYR A 87 -1.75 22.74 -12.53
CA TYR A 87 -3.13 22.32 -12.32
C TYR A 87 -4.01 22.58 -13.55
N SER A 88 -3.90 23.77 -14.15
CA SER A 88 -4.70 24.16 -15.32
C SER A 88 -4.29 23.33 -16.53
N SER A 89 -2.99 23.14 -16.76
CA SER A 89 -2.47 22.28 -17.82
C SER A 89 -2.93 20.83 -17.65
N PHE A 90 -2.95 20.31 -16.42
CA PHE A 90 -3.43 18.95 -16.16
C PHE A 90 -4.90 18.78 -16.53
N LEU A 91 -5.78 19.69 -16.09
CA LEU A 91 -7.21 19.57 -16.35
C LEU A 91 -7.49 19.83 -17.83
N GLN A 92 -6.78 20.75 -18.47
CA GLN A 92 -6.86 20.93 -19.91
C GLN A 92 -6.45 19.65 -20.66
N GLU A 93 -5.33 19.01 -20.30
CA GLU A 93 -4.93 17.72 -20.87
C GLU A 93 -6.03 16.65 -20.65
N TYR A 94 -6.66 16.64 -19.48
CA TYR A 94 -7.74 15.71 -19.15
C TYR A 94 -8.99 15.94 -20.02
N TYR A 95 -9.29 17.21 -20.35
CA TYR A 95 -10.34 17.61 -21.28
C TYR A 95 -10.00 17.21 -22.71
N ASP A 96 -8.80 17.57 -23.18
CA ASP A 96 -8.36 17.39 -24.57
C ASP A 96 -8.28 15.91 -24.95
N LEU A 97 -7.93 15.05 -23.98
CA LEU A 97 -7.92 13.58 -24.15
C LEU A 97 -9.32 12.95 -24.08
N GLY A 98 -10.39 13.73 -23.91
CA GLY A 98 -11.76 13.25 -23.76
C GLY A 98 -12.04 12.50 -22.44
N HIS A 99 -11.12 12.58 -21.47
CA HIS A 99 -11.30 11.93 -20.17
C HIS A 99 -12.32 12.66 -19.29
N MET A 100 -12.63 13.93 -19.59
CA MET A 100 -13.80 14.62 -19.08
C MET A 100 -14.57 15.34 -20.18
N SER A 101 -15.87 15.48 -19.97
CA SER A 101 -16.78 16.19 -20.87
C SER A 101 -17.72 17.10 -20.06
N PRO A 102 -18.21 18.21 -20.63
CA PRO A 102 -19.20 19.04 -19.94
C PRO A 102 -20.46 18.22 -19.66
N SER A 103 -21.06 18.40 -18.48
CA SER A 103 -22.31 17.72 -18.13
C SER A 103 -23.47 18.36 -18.91
N ILE A 104 -24.08 17.61 -19.83
CA ILE A 104 -25.12 18.11 -20.75
C ILE A 104 -26.50 18.16 -20.05
N ASN A 105 -26.74 17.29 -19.07
CA ASN A 105 -28.03 17.18 -18.39
C ASN A 105 -27.90 17.54 -16.90
N ASN A 106 -28.57 18.63 -16.49
CA ASN A 106 -28.95 18.92 -15.11
C ASN A 106 -30.33 18.31 -14.83
N ASP A 107 -30.52 17.06 -15.21
CA ASP A 107 -31.76 16.36 -14.91
C ASP A 107 -31.68 15.92 -13.45
N ASP A 108 -32.29 16.70 -12.56
CA ASP A 108 -32.30 16.47 -11.10
C ASP A 108 -32.99 15.14 -10.72
N SER A 109 -33.61 14.48 -11.69
CA SER A 109 -34.24 13.16 -11.53
C SER A 109 -33.23 12.01 -11.40
N LEU A 110 -32.00 12.17 -11.90
CA LEU A 110 -30.98 11.12 -11.85
C LEU A 110 -29.99 11.33 -10.70
N PRO A 111 -29.66 10.28 -9.93
CA PRO A 111 -28.70 10.38 -8.84
C PRO A 111 -27.34 10.81 -9.40
N SER A 112 -26.82 11.93 -8.90
CA SER A 112 -25.53 12.45 -9.33
C SER A 112 -24.64 12.76 -8.15
N PHE A 113 -23.34 12.48 -8.30
CA PHE A 113 -22.37 12.70 -7.25
C PHE A 113 -21.28 13.65 -7.72
N ILE A 114 -21.10 14.73 -6.95
CA ILE A 114 -20.09 15.74 -7.23
C ILE A 114 -18.87 15.44 -6.35
N LEU A 115 -17.79 15.00 -6.96
CA LEU A 115 -16.51 14.76 -6.32
C LEU A 115 -15.84 16.10 -5.97
N PRO A 116 -15.63 16.40 -4.68
CA PRO A 116 -14.78 17.52 -4.30
C PRO A 116 -13.34 17.20 -4.67
N HIS A 117 -12.62 18.18 -5.22
CA HIS A 117 -11.23 18.01 -5.63
C HIS A 117 -10.32 19.13 -5.07
N HIS A 118 -9.03 18.84 -4.91
CA HIS A 118 -7.99 19.69 -4.29
C HIS A 118 -6.58 19.34 -4.80
N SER A 119 -5.74 20.29 -5.24
CA SER A 119 -4.39 19.97 -5.75
C SER A 119 -3.44 19.39 -4.67
N VAL A 120 -2.67 18.34 -5.00
CA VAL A 120 -1.58 17.79 -4.15
C VAL A 120 -0.26 17.89 -4.90
N LEU A 121 0.72 18.59 -4.33
CA LEU A 121 2.11 18.59 -4.78
C LEU A 121 2.91 17.59 -3.93
N LYS A 122 3.67 16.70 -4.58
CA LYS A 122 4.73 15.91 -3.92
C LYS A 122 6.07 16.47 -4.36
N GLN A 123 6.80 17.09 -3.44
CA GLN A 123 8.13 17.66 -3.71
C GLN A 123 9.24 16.59 -3.74
N ASP A 124 8.99 15.38 -3.21
CA ASP A 124 10.01 14.32 -3.05
C ASP A 124 10.05 13.26 -4.19
N SER A 125 9.36 13.48 -5.31
CA SER A 125 9.34 12.53 -6.44
C SER A 125 10.42 12.88 -7.45
N VAL A 126 11.34 11.94 -7.74
CA VAL A 126 12.34 12.02 -8.82
C VAL A 126 11.71 12.34 -10.18
N THR A 127 10.40 12.12 -10.34
CA THR A 127 9.60 12.64 -11.45
C THR A 127 8.63 13.70 -10.94
N THR A 128 8.97 14.97 -11.13
CA THR A 128 8.14 16.17 -10.87
C THR A 128 6.98 16.25 -11.86
N LYS A 129 5.98 15.38 -11.70
CA LYS A 129 4.69 15.54 -12.37
C LYS A 129 3.61 15.63 -11.30
N LEU A 130 2.97 16.78 -11.20
CA LEU A 130 1.76 16.99 -10.40
C LEU A 130 0.76 15.87 -10.71
N ARG A 131 0.48 15.05 -9.70
CA ARG A 131 -0.62 14.07 -9.74
C ARG A 131 -1.80 14.74 -9.05
N VAL A 132 -2.82 15.10 -9.82
CA VAL A 132 -4.03 15.75 -9.29
C VAL A 132 -4.63 14.92 -8.17
N VAL A 133 -4.90 15.64 -7.09
CA VAL A 133 -5.93 15.48 -6.09
C VAL A 133 -6.04 14.16 -5.33
N LEU A 134 -5.99 14.25 -4.01
CA LEU A 134 -6.62 13.39 -3.01
C LEU A 134 -7.42 14.33 -2.11
N PRO A 135 -8.49 13.90 -1.42
CA PRO A 135 -9.03 14.69 -0.32
C PRO A 135 -7.96 14.86 0.76
N GLN A 136 -7.97 16.00 1.44
CA GLN A 136 -7.08 16.24 2.58
C GLN A 136 -7.65 15.56 3.84
N ARG A 137 -6.76 14.90 4.61
CA ARG A 137 -6.99 14.08 5.82
C ARG A 137 -7.72 12.76 5.59
N GLY A 138 -6.94 11.70 5.34
CA GLY A 138 -7.30 10.30 5.63
C GLY A 138 -8.45 9.67 4.85
N GLY A 139 -9.21 10.44 4.07
CA GLY A 139 -10.33 9.94 3.26
C GLY A 139 -9.89 9.43 1.88
N LEU A 140 -10.66 8.48 1.36
CA LEU A 140 -10.64 8.08 -0.05
C LEU A 140 -11.49 9.10 -0.87
N TYR A 141 -11.27 9.22 -2.17
CA TYR A 141 -12.20 9.98 -3.04
C TYR A 141 -13.57 9.36 -3.01
N GLY A 142 -14.61 10.17 -2.89
CA GLY A 142 -15.96 9.65 -2.72
C GLY A 142 -16.30 9.34 -1.26
N SER A 143 -15.42 9.59 -0.29
CA SER A 143 -15.73 9.53 1.15
C SER A 143 -16.39 10.81 1.69
N ALA A 144 -16.66 11.81 0.84
CA ALA A 144 -17.43 12.98 1.26
C ALA A 144 -18.90 12.57 1.45
N THR A 145 -19.41 12.72 2.66
CA THR A 145 -20.79 12.43 3.00
C THR A 145 -21.73 13.49 2.44
N THR A 146 -22.78 13.03 1.76
CA THR A 146 -23.86 13.87 1.24
C THR A 146 -24.79 14.33 2.35
N THR A 147 -25.79 15.18 2.02
CA THR A 147 -26.83 15.60 2.98
C THR A 147 -27.59 14.45 3.63
N THR A 148 -27.64 13.27 2.99
CA THR A 148 -28.26 12.05 3.51
C THR A 148 -27.30 11.21 4.37
N GLY A 149 -26.05 11.63 4.54
CA GLY A 149 -25.03 10.93 5.32
C GLY A 149 -24.25 9.84 4.55
N TRP A 150 -24.68 9.51 3.33
CA TRP A 150 -24.01 8.50 2.50
C TRP A 150 -22.87 9.09 1.67
N SER A 151 -21.78 8.34 1.52
CA SER A 151 -20.69 8.67 0.61
C SER A 151 -20.67 7.70 -0.58
N LEU A 152 -20.10 8.13 -1.71
CA LEU A 152 -19.96 7.30 -2.91
C LEU A 152 -19.15 6.02 -2.62
N ASN A 153 -18.20 6.06 -1.68
CA ASN A 153 -17.43 4.87 -1.30
C ASN A 153 -18.22 3.86 -0.47
N ASP A 154 -19.19 4.33 0.33
CA ASP A 154 -20.08 3.45 1.10
C ASP A 154 -21.03 2.67 0.17
N LEU A 155 -21.33 3.26 -0.98
CA LEU A 155 -22.16 2.63 -2.02
C LEU A 155 -21.39 1.63 -2.89
N GLN A 156 -20.07 1.52 -2.79
CA GLN A 156 -19.26 0.70 -3.68
C GLN A 156 -18.73 -0.57 -3.00
N TYR A 157 -18.64 -1.65 -3.77
CA TYR A 157 -17.75 -2.75 -3.41
C TYR A 157 -16.30 -2.32 -3.62
N THR A 158 -15.44 -2.55 -2.64
CA THR A 158 -13.98 -2.38 -2.80
C THR A 158 -13.40 -3.41 -3.77
N GLY A 159 -14.06 -4.57 -3.87
CA GLY A 159 -13.51 -5.77 -4.49
C GLY A 159 -12.39 -6.40 -3.65
N PRO A 160 -11.91 -7.58 -4.06
CA PRO A 160 -10.79 -8.24 -3.41
C PRO A 160 -9.55 -7.34 -3.42
N SER A 161 -8.78 -7.37 -2.33
CA SER A 161 -7.47 -6.74 -2.29
C SER A 161 -6.54 -7.45 -3.27
N VAL A 162 -6.46 -6.95 -4.50
CA VAL A 162 -5.60 -7.52 -5.56
C VAL A 162 -4.11 -7.15 -5.34
N ILE A 163 -3.73 -6.91 -4.08
CA ILE A 163 -2.34 -6.71 -3.67
C ILE A 163 -1.74 -8.09 -3.51
N ASN A 164 -0.98 -8.51 -4.51
CA ASN A 164 -0.19 -9.72 -4.42
C ASN A 164 0.90 -9.54 -3.36
N ASP A 165 1.13 -10.60 -2.59
CA ASP A 165 2.18 -10.64 -1.58
C ASP A 165 3.54 -10.38 -2.24
N ILE A 166 4.18 -9.27 -1.87
CA ILE A 166 5.47 -8.85 -2.41
C ILE A 166 6.53 -9.96 -2.32
N PHE A 167 6.45 -10.77 -1.28
CA PHE A 167 7.34 -11.89 -1.07
C PHE A 167 7.12 -12.99 -2.12
N LYS A 168 5.86 -13.32 -2.44
CA LYS A 168 5.53 -14.30 -3.48
C LYS A 168 6.06 -13.85 -4.85
N ILE A 169 5.84 -12.59 -5.20
CA ILE A 169 6.33 -11.99 -6.45
C ILE A 169 7.84 -12.10 -6.56
N LEU A 170 8.53 -11.68 -5.50
CA LEU A 170 9.99 -11.67 -5.44
C LEU A 170 10.59 -13.08 -5.52
N ILE A 171 9.88 -14.11 -5.06
CA ILE A 171 10.30 -15.51 -5.25
C ILE A 171 10.03 -15.96 -6.69
N THR A 172 8.83 -15.72 -7.21
CA THR A 172 8.44 -16.10 -8.58
C THR A 172 9.37 -15.47 -9.62
N VAL A 173 9.66 -14.17 -9.52
CA VAL A 173 10.58 -13.47 -10.44
C VAL A 173 11.97 -14.09 -10.44
N ARG A 174 12.44 -14.63 -9.31
CA ARG A 174 13.76 -15.26 -9.20
C ARG A 174 13.84 -16.65 -9.84
N GLN A 175 12.71 -17.26 -10.19
CA GLN A 175 12.70 -18.53 -10.94
C GLN A 175 13.06 -18.32 -12.42
N TYR A 176 12.93 -17.09 -12.94
CA TYR A 176 13.16 -16.79 -14.35
C TYR A 176 14.50 -16.08 -14.57
N LYS A 177 15.15 -16.40 -15.69
CA LYS A 177 16.46 -15.83 -16.08
C LYS A 177 16.38 -14.37 -16.52
N PHE A 178 15.24 -13.98 -17.10
CA PHE A 178 15.01 -12.63 -17.63
C PHE A 178 13.71 -12.07 -17.04
N LEU A 179 13.74 -10.80 -16.66
CA LEU A 179 12.59 -10.06 -16.15
C LEU A 179 12.35 -8.85 -17.05
N VAL A 180 11.11 -8.72 -17.55
CA VAL A 180 10.66 -7.51 -18.24
C VAL A 180 9.81 -6.70 -17.27
N ASN A 181 10.15 -5.42 -17.12
CA ASN A 181 9.40 -4.48 -16.32
C ASN A 181 8.86 -3.37 -17.22
N ALA A 182 7.60 -3.02 -17.05
CA ALA A 182 6.92 -1.97 -17.80
C ALA A 182 5.98 -1.19 -16.87
N ASP A 183 5.94 0.14 -17.05
CA ASP A 183 5.00 1.01 -16.33
C ASP A 183 3.82 1.36 -17.24
N VAL A 184 2.60 1.20 -16.71
CA VAL A 184 1.37 1.56 -17.44
C VAL A 184 1.07 3.02 -17.17
N ALA A 185 1.52 3.88 -18.09
CA ALA A 185 1.30 5.31 -18.00
C ALA A 185 -0.20 5.64 -17.88
N LYS A 186 -0.56 6.35 -16.80
CA LYS A 186 -1.93 6.79 -16.51
C LYS A 186 -2.94 5.62 -16.48
N MET A 187 -2.55 4.47 -15.93
CA MET A 187 -3.33 3.21 -15.89
C MET A 187 -4.84 3.40 -15.69
N TYR A 188 -5.29 4.11 -14.65
CA TYR A 188 -6.71 4.34 -14.38
C TYR A 188 -7.44 5.06 -15.53
N ARG A 189 -6.77 5.98 -16.23
CA ARG A 189 -7.33 6.73 -17.36
C ARG A 189 -7.45 5.90 -18.63
N GLN A 190 -6.83 4.72 -18.69
CA GLN A 190 -6.95 3.81 -19.83
C GLN A 190 -8.25 2.99 -19.80
N ILE A 191 -9.07 3.17 -18.77
CA ILE A 191 -10.29 2.39 -18.54
C ILE A 191 -11.46 3.36 -18.50
N TRP A 192 -12.42 3.15 -19.39
CA TRP A 192 -13.65 3.91 -19.49
C TRP A 192 -14.67 3.44 -18.44
N ILE A 193 -15.42 4.38 -17.91
CA ILE A 193 -16.64 4.12 -17.14
C ILE A 193 -17.81 4.08 -18.11
N HIS A 194 -18.71 3.12 -17.90
CA HIS A 194 -19.96 3.00 -18.66
C HIS A 194 -20.79 4.29 -18.54
N PRO A 195 -21.38 4.80 -19.64
CA PRO A 195 -22.13 6.08 -19.64
C PRO A 195 -23.11 6.26 -18.49
N ASP A 196 -23.86 5.22 -18.14
CA ASP A 196 -24.86 5.23 -17.07
C ASP A 196 -24.27 5.54 -15.68
N ASP A 197 -23.01 5.17 -15.42
CA ASP A 197 -22.39 5.32 -14.10
C ASP A 197 -21.57 6.62 -14.01
N ARG A 198 -21.36 7.32 -15.13
CA ARG A 198 -20.56 8.56 -15.17
C ARG A 198 -21.21 9.69 -14.38
N CYS A 199 -22.52 9.64 -14.18
CA CYS A 199 -23.25 10.60 -13.34
C CYS A 199 -22.74 10.62 -11.88
N LEU A 200 -22.08 9.54 -11.43
CA LEU A 200 -21.50 9.40 -10.10
C LEU A 200 -20.08 9.99 -9.99
N GLN A 201 -19.53 10.54 -11.08
CA GLN A 201 -18.18 11.09 -11.11
C GLN A 201 -18.18 12.47 -11.77
N LYS A 202 -18.81 13.46 -11.12
CA LYS A 202 -18.82 14.85 -11.61
C LYS A 202 -17.86 15.73 -10.80
N ILE A 203 -17.31 16.78 -11.41
CA ILE A 203 -16.48 17.78 -10.74
C ILE A 203 -16.89 19.19 -11.19
N PHE A 204 -16.77 20.17 -10.30
CA PHE A 204 -16.83 21.58 -10.71
C PHE A 204 -15.48 22.04 -11.21
N TRP A 205 -15.42 22.70 -12.35
CA TRP A 205 -14.18 23.30 -12.83
C TRP A 205 -14.46 24.55 -13.65
N ARG A 206 -13.52 25.49 -13.59
CA ARG A 206 -13.46 26.67 -14.47
C ARG A 206 -12.01 26.96 -14.81
N ASN A 207 -11.78 27.40 -16.04
CA ASN A 207 -10.45 27.78 -16.51
C ASN A 207 -10.13 29.22 -16.08
N ASN A 208 -11.12 30.11 -16.18
CA ASN A 208 -11.00 31.52 -15.80
C ASN A 208 -11.78 31.84 -14.53
N GLU A 209 -11.20 32.66 -13.64
CA GLU A 209 -11.86 33.05 -12.38
C GLU A 209 -13.10 33.93 -12.59
N ASN A 210 -13.17 34.59 -13.73
CA ASN A 210 -14.29 35.44 -14.12
C ASN A 210 -15.47 34.63 -14.67
N GLU A 211 -15.27 33.34 -14.94
CA GLU A 211 -16.33 32.44 -15.39
C GLU A 211 -16.98 31.73 -14.20
N GLU A 212 -18.26 31.40 -14.32
CA GLU A 212 -18.93 30.55 -13.35
C GLU A 212 -18.39 29.10 -13.43
N PRO A 213 -18.16 28.43 -12.29
CA PRO A 213 -17.79 27.02 -12.26
C PRO A 213 -18.79 26.16 -13.03
N ARG A 214 -18.31 25.43 -14.04
CA ARG A 214 -19.13 24.50 -14.82
C ARG A 214 -18.97 23.08 -14.30
N LEU A 215 -19.99 22.27 -14.50
CA LEU A 215 -19.99 20.87 -14.11
C LEU A 215 -19.42 20.02 -15.24
N TYR A 216 -18.40 19.23 -14.94
CA TYR A 216 -17.79 18.26 -15.84
C TYR A 216 -18.00 16.86 -15.32
N THR A 217 -18.17 15.91 -16.24
CA THR A 217 -18.31 14.48 -15.96
C THR A 217 -17.01 13.78 -16.33
N LEU A 218 -16.48 12.97 -15.42
CA LEU A 218 -15.30 12.15 -15.64
C LEU A 218 -15.71 10.85 -16.36
N ASN A 219 -15.06 10.57 -17.48
CA ASN A 219 -15.39 9.45 -18.35
C ASN A 219 -14.57 8.19 -18.02
N THR A 220 -13.44 8.33 -17.31
CA THR A 220 -12.52 7.22 -16.98
C THR A 220 -12.60 6.82 -15.51
N VAL A 221 -12.05 5.65 -15.14
CA VAL A 221 -11.92 5.26 -13.74
C VAL A 221 -11.14 6.31 -12.96
N THR A 222 -11.79 6.93 -11.98
CA THR A 222 -11.16 7.94 -11.13
C THR A 222 -10.45 7.27 -9.96
N TYR A 223 -9.15 7.53 -9.83
CA TYR A 223 -8.36 7.00 -8.73
C TYR A 223 -8.83 7.55 -7.38
N GLY A 224 -8.70 6.74 -6.35
CA GLY A 224 -9.08 7.08 -4.98
C GLY A 224 -10.50 6.69 -4.59
N THR A 225 -11.36 6.24 -5.52
CA THR A 225 -12.60 5.55 -5.14
C THR A 225 -12.30 4.13 -4.67
N SER A 226 -13.18 3.57 -3.83
CA SER A 226 -13.02 2.24 -3.24
C SER A 226 -12.80 1.13 -4.27
N SER A 227 -13.55 1.16 -5.38
CA SER A 227 -13.51 0.11 -6.42
C SER A 227 -12.40 0.29 -7.46
N ALA A 228 -11.81 1.49 -7.58
CA ALA A 228 -10.87 1.82 -8.65
C ALA A 228 -9.65 0.89 -8.72
N PRO A 229 -8.98 0.52 -7.61
CA PRO A 229 -7.83 -0.40 -7.67
C PRO A 229 -8.21 -1.77 -8.22
N PHE A 230 -9.34 -2.33 -7.77
CA PHE A 230 -9.86 -3.61 -8.25
C PHE A 230 -10.16 -3.56 -9.75
N LEU A 231 -10.95 -2.58 -10.20
CA LEU A 231 -11.32 -2.42 -11.62
C LEU A 231 -10.07 -2.30 -12.51
N ALA A 232 -9.08 -1.53 -12.07
CA ALA A 232 -7.86 -1.31 -12.84
C ALA A 232 -7.03 -2.60 -13.01
N ILE A 233 -6.83 -3.33 -11.91
CA ILE A 233 -6.02 -4.55 -11.91
C ILE A 233 -6.76 -5.68 -12.63
N ARG A 234 -8.08 -5.81 -12.44
CA ARG A 234 -8.88 -6.81 -13.13
C ARG A 234 -8.92 -6.60 -14.64
N CYS A 235 -9.03 -5.36 -15.12
CA CYS A 235 -8.89 -5.06 -16.56
C CYS A 235 -7.54 -5.53 -17.11
N LEU A 236 -6.46 -5.31 -16.36
CA LEU A 236 -5.12 -5.74 -16.77
C LEU A 236 -5.00 -7.27 -16.82
N GLN A 237 -5.54 -7.96 -15.82
CA GLN A 237 -5.64 -9.43 -15.82
C GLN A 237 -6.52 -9.95 -16.96
N GLN A 238 -7.62 -9.27 -17.26
CA GLN A 238 -8.52 -9.60 -18.36
C GLN A 238 -7.81 -9.45 -19.71
N ALA A 239 -7.06 -8.37 -19.92
CA ALA A 239 -6.22 -8.24 -21.11
C ALA A 239 -5.19 -9.36 -21.24
N ALA A 240 -4.53 -9.74 -20.14
CA ALA A 240 -3.57 -10.84 -20.15
C ALA A 240 -4.24 -12.18 -20.51
N TYR A 241 -5.44 -12.43 -19.98
CA TYR A 241 -6.23 -13.62 -20.27
C TYR A 241 -6.68 -13.68 -21.73
N GLU A 242 -7.20 -12.58 -22.28
CA GLU A 242 -7.65 -12.49 -23.68
C GLU A 242 -6.50 -12.72 -24.67
N ASN A 243 -5.29 -12.25 -24.32
CA ASN A 243 -4.11 -12.35 -25.18
C ASN A 243 -3.26 -13.59 -24.89
N GLN A 244 -3.72 -14.52 -24.04
CA GLN A 244 -2.92 -15.69 -23.63
C GLN A 244 -2.49 -16.56 -24.82
N HIS A 245 -3.32 -16.66 -25.85
CA HIS A 245 -3.09 -17.47 -27.05
C HIS A 245 -1.95 -16.97 -27.95
N ILE A 246 -1.53 -15.71 -27.77
CA ILE A 246 -0.39 -15.13 -28.51
C ILE A 246 0.94 -15.67 -27.93
N PHE A 247 0.92 -16.17 -26.70
CA PHE A 247 2.09 -16.73 -26.04
C PHE A 247 2.14 -18.24 -26.27
N PRO A 248 3.27 -18.79 -26.75
CA PRO A 248 3.38 -20.22 -27.06
C PRO A 248 3.20 -21.10 -25.81
N ASP A 249 2.46 -22.21 -25.97
CA ASP A 249 2.04 -23.15 -24.92
C ASP A 249 3.19 -23.83 -24.12
N ASN A 250 4.44 -23.64 -24.53
CA ASN A 250 5.63 -24.23 -23.91
C ASN A 250 6.21 -23.39 -22.74
N ILE A 251 5.39 -22.57 -22.07
CA ILE A 251 5.76 -21.92 -20.81
C ILE A 251 4.93 -22.58 -19.69
N PRO A 252 5.47 -23.60 -18.99
CA PRO A 252 4.68 -24.49 -18.12
C PRO A 252 4.04 -23.84 -16.88
N GLU A 253 4.26 -22.54 -16.65
CA GLU A 253 4.06 -21.88 -15.35
C GLU A 253 3.20 -20.61 -15.41
N MET A 254 2.50 -20.35 -16.52
CA MET A 254 1.54 -19.23 -16.61
C MET A 254 0.22 -19.51 -15.86
N LYS A 255 0.30 -20.01 -14.62
CA LYS A 255 -0.82 -19.90 -13.67
C LYS A 255 -1.02 -18.42 -13.33
N LYS A 256 -1.93 -17.78 -14.06
CA LYS A 256 -2.93 -16.75 -13.67
C LYS A 256 -2.60 -15.67 -12.61
N ASN A 257 -1.35 -15.38 -12.28
CA ASN A 257 -1.02 -14.30 -11.35
C ASN A 257 -0.31 -13.16 -12.07
N PHE A 258 -1.06 -12.45 -12.92
CA PHE A 258 -0.65 -11.12 -13.34
C PHE A 258 -0.55 -10.26 -12.08
N THR A 259 0.68 -9.88 -11.75
CA THR A 259 0.95 -9.26 -10.48
C THR A 259 1.29 -7.78 -10.66
N SER A 260 0.32 -6.93 -10.37
CA SER A 260 0.52 -5.49 -10.22
C SER A 260 1.01 -5.16 -8.80
N LEU A 261 2.15 -4.46 -8.72
CA LEU A 261 2.66 -3.91 -7.46
C LEU A 261 2.03 -2.54 -7.20
N VAL A 262 1.22 -2.42 -6.14
CA VAL A 262 0.82 -1.12 -5.60
C VAL A 262 1.65 -0.88 -4.35
N ASN A 263 2.58 0.09 -4.41
CA ASN A 263 3.44 0.43 -3.28
C ASN A 263 2.64 1.30 -2.30
N VAL A 264 1.96 0.66 -1.34
CA VAL A 264 1.44 1.33 -0.14
C VAL A 264 2.58 1.36 0.87
N LYS A 265 2.82 2.52 1.51
CA LYS A 265 3.77 2.60 2.64
C LYS A 265 3.34 1.61 3.71
N GLN A 266 3.96 0.44 3.72
CA GLN A 266 3.83 -0.58 4.75
C GLN A 266 5.05 -0.45 5.67
N ASP A 267 4.88 -0.84 6.94
CA ASP A 267 5.99 -0.98 7.88
C ASP A 267 7.12 -1.79 7.24
N LEU A 268 8.39 -1.43 7.50
CA LEU A 268 9.55 -2.05 6.85
C LEU A 268 9.59 -3.56 7.16
N PHE A 269 9.10 -3.97 8.33
CA PHE A 269 8.94 -5.37 8.71
C PHE A 269 7.77 -5.57 9.69
N PRO A 270 6.92 -6.61 9.53
CA PRO A 270 5.78 -6.85 10.41
C PRO A 270 6.20 -7.50 11.75
N PHE A 271 6.85 -6.73 12.62
CA PHE A 271 7.32 -7.21 13.92
C PHE A 271 6.19 -7.81 14.80
N HIS A 272 4.97 -7.28 14.69
CA HIS A 272 3.81 -7.69 15.47
C HIS A 272 3.37 -9.16 15.24
N ASN A 273 3.80 -9.78 14.14
CA ASN A 273 3.52 -11.19 13.86
C ASN A 273 4.35 -12.17 14.71
N TYR A 274 5.28 -11.66 15.52
CA TYR A 274 6.16 -12.47 16.35
C TYR A 274 5.97 -12.17 17.83
N SER A 275 5.79 -13.23 18.62
CA SER A 275 5.71 -13.20 20.09
C SER A 275 6.99 -13.67 20.79
N SER A 276 8.05 -13.98 20.03
CA SER A 276 9.33 -14.47 20.57
C SER A 276 10.50 -13.89 19.80
N TYR A 277 11.42 -13.25 20.52
CA TYR A 277 12.65 -12.70 19.93
C TYR A 277 13.53 -13.80 19.33
N THR A 278 13.70 -14.93 20.02
CA THR A 278 14.42 -16.09 19.48
C THR A 278 13.81 -16.61 18.18
N ARG A 279 12.48 -16.75 18.09
CA ARG A 279 11.81 -17.19 16.85
C ARG A 279 12.00 -16.20 15.72
N LEU A 280 11.84 -14.91 16.01
CA LEU A 280 12.07 -13.82 15.06
C LEU A 280 13.51 -13.81 14.54
N LYS A 281 14.49 -13.81 15.44
CA LYS A 281 15.93 -13.82 15.13
C LYS A 281 16.31 -15.01 14.24
N ARG A 282 15.81 -16.21 14.56
CA ARG A 282 16.07 -17.43 13.76
C ARG A 282 15.42 -17.35 12.38
N ALA A 283 14.18 -16.86 12.29
CA ALA A 283 13.50 -16.70 11.01
C ALA A 283 14.28 -15.76 10.09
N ILE A 284 14.70 -14.60 10.60
CA ILE A 284 15.51 -13.64 9.83
C ILE A 284 16.87 -14.24 9.45
N ALA A 285 17.53 -14.96 10.35
CA ALA A 285 18.81 -15.60 10.05
C ALA A 285 18.68 -16.63 8.90
N TYR A 286 17.62 -17.44 8.88
CA TYR A 286 17.34 -18.35 7.78
C TYR A 286 17.01 -17.62 6.48
N CYS A 287 16.24 -16.54 6.52
CA CYS A 287 15.97 -15.71 5.34
C CYS A 287 17.26 -15.13 4.76
N ILE A 288 18.15 -14.59 5.59
CA ILE A 288 19.45 -14.05 5.16
C ILE A 288 20.34 -15.16 4.60
N ARG A 289 20.40 -16.33 5.25
CA ARG A 289 21.14 -17.49 4.75
C ARG A 289 20.64 -17.91 3.37
N PHE A 290 19.32 -18.02 3.21
CA PHE A 290 18.70 -18.35 1.94
C PHE A 290 19.13 -17.37 0.84
N ILE A 291 19.01 -16.07 1.09
CA ILE A 291 19.43 -15.01 0.16
C ILE A 291 20.93 -15.14 -0.20
N ASN A 292 21.79 -15.39 0.78
CA ASN A 292 23.23 -15.56 0.55
C ASN A 292 23.56 -16.83 -0.23
N ASN A 293 22.85 -17.93 0.03
CA ASN A 293 23.03 -19.20 -0.69
C ASN A 293 22.57 -19.12 -2.14
N LEU A 294 21.60 -18.28 -2.47
CA LEU A 294 21.18 -18.05 -3.86
C LEU A 294 22.30 -17.46 -4.72
N ARG A 295 23.23 -16.72 -4.11
CA ARG A 295 24.39 -16.11 -4.80
C ARG A 295 25.60 -17.04 -4.88
N LYS A 296 25.49 -18.27 -4.37
CA LYS A 296 26.61 -19.22 -4.27
C LYS A 296 26.34 -20.52 -5.05
N PRO A 297 27.37 -21.12 -5.66
CA PRO A 297 27.26 -22.45 -6.24
C PRO A 297 26.95 -23.49 -5.15
N ILE A 298 26.31 -24.59 -5.54
CA ILE A 298 25.74 -25.60 -4.61
C ILE A 298 26.76 -26.06 -3.55
N GLY A 299 28.01 -26.33 -3.96
CA GLY A 299 29.08 -26.78 -3.05
C GLY A 299 29.56 -25.75 -2.02
N GLN A 300 29.19 -24.46 -2.17
CA GLN A 300 29.58 -23.39 -1.24
C GLN A 300 28.40 -22.88 -0.39
N ARG A 301 27.24 -23.53 -0.48
CA ARG A 301 26.04 -23.15 0.27
C ARG A 301 26.15 -23.62 1.72
N LYS A 302 25.74 -22.77 2.66
CA LYS A 302 25.65 -23.14 4.08
C LYS A 302 24.40 -23.98 4.31
N LEU A 303 24.56 -25.14 4.93
CA LEU A 303 23.51 -26.08 5.30
C LEU A 303 23.54 -26.34 6.81
N GLY A 304 22.48 -26.96 7.37
CA GLY A 304 22.43 -27.35 8.78
C GLY A 304 21.99 -26.24 9.74
N PHE A 305 22.46 -26.28 10.98
CA PHE A 305 22.06 -25.32 12.03
C PHE A 305 22.63 -23.93 11.79
N LEU A 306 21.94 -22.90 12.30
CA LEU A 306 22.41 -21.51 12.26
C LEU A 306 23.65 -21.32 13.11
N ASP A 307 24.66 -20.66 12.56
CA ASP A 307 25.86 -20.28 13.31
C ASP A 307 25.64 -18.98 14.10
N THR A 308 26.54 -18.69 15.03
CA THR A 308 26.47 -17.51 15.89
C THR A 308 26.58 -16.21 15.09
N ASN A 309 27.35 -16.20 14.01
CA ASN A 309 27.51 -15.03 13.13
C ASN A 309 26.23 -14.72 12.35
N GLU A 310 25.49 -15.72 11.91
CA GLU A 310 24.19 -15.56 11.25
C GLU A 310 23.13 -15.02 12.21
N LEU A 311 23.13 -15.50 13.46
CA LEU A 311 22.26 -14.97 14.50
C LEU A 311 22.62 -13.53 14.88
N GLN A 312 23.91 -13.19 14.91
CA GLN A 312 24.38 -11.84 15.16
C GLN A 312 24.03 -10.90 14.00
N ASN A 313 24.21 -11.35 12.75
CA ASN A 313 23.83 -10.56 11.57
C ASN A 313 22.31 -10.32 11.53
N ALA A 314 21.51 -11.35 11.81
CA ALA A 314 20.06 -11.20 11.93
C ALA A 314 19.66 -10.21 13.02
N THR A 315 20.36 -10.22 14.15
CA THR A 315 20.17 -9.24 15.23
C THR A 315 20.44 -7.82 14.74
N ASN A 316 21.58 -7.60 14.06
CA ASN A 316 21.93 -6.30 13.52
C ASN A 316 20.87 -5.79 12.51
N VAL A 317 20.39 -6.65 11.61
CA VAL A 317 19.34 -6.28 10.64
C VAL A 317 18.03 -5.87 11.33
N LEU A 318 17.58 -6.67 12.32
CA LEU A 318 16.38 -6.37 13.08
C LEU A 318 16.47 -5.03 13.82
N VAL A 319 17.59 -4.79 14.49
CA VAL A 319 17.86 -3.53 15.20
C VAL A 319 17.85 -2.37 14.22
N LYS A 320 18.50 -2.51 13.07
CA LYS A 320 18.56 -1.48 12.03
C LYS A 320 17.17 -1.10 11.52
N TRP A 321 16.30 -2.09 11.26
CA TRP A 321 14.92 -1.82 10.86
C TRP A 321 14.13 -1.12 11.95
N ALA A 322 14.22 -1.58 13.20
CA ALA A 322 13.54 -0.93 14.33
C ALA A 322 14.01 0.52 14.54
N GLN A 323 15.30 0.78 14.33
CA GLN A 323 15.89 2.11 14.39
C GLN A 323 15.42 3.00 13.24
N GLU A 324 15.35 2.49 12.01
CA GLU A 324 14.84 3.25 10.87
C GLU A 324 13.34 3.58 11.04
N GLU A 325 12.53 2.65 11.56
CA GLU A 325 11.11 2.91 11.88
C GLU A 325 10.95 3.95 12.99
N SER A 326 11.84 3.95 13.99
CA SER A 326 11.71 4.82 15.17
C SER A 326 12.41 6.17 15.05
N PHE A 327 13.50 6.25 14.28
CA PHE A 327 14.47 7.35 14.28
C PHE A 327 14.92 7.74 12.86
N SER A 328 14.11 7.46 11.83
CA SER A 328 14.43 7.77 10.42
C SER A 328 14.97 9.18 10.20
N ALA A 329 14.34 10.20 10.79
CA ALA A 329 14.77 11.59 10.67
C ALA A 329 16.17 11.81 11.26
N ASP A 330 16.43 11.32 12.48
CA ASP A 330 17.73 11.45 13.14
C ASP A 330 18.83 10.69 12.39
N ILE A 331 18.53 9.49 11.89
CA ILE A 331 19.47 8.67 11.10
C ILE A 331 19.83 9.37 9.78
N ALA A 332 18.84 9.98 9.09
CA ALA A 332 19.08 10.73 7.87
C ALA A 332 20.01 11.92 8.11
N ILE A 333 19.79 12.66 9.20
CA ILE A 333 20.64 13.80 9.59
C ILE A 333 22.08 13.32 9.87
N ILE A 334 22.25 12.28 10.69
CA ILE A 334 23.57 11.74 11.05
C ILE A 334 24.33 11.25 9.81
N LYS A 335 23.66 10.62 8.84
CA LYS A 335 24.28 10.19 7.57
C LYS A 335 24.81 11.35 6.73
N THR A 336 24.20 12.54 6.84
CA THR A 336 24.57 13.72 6.03
C THR A 336 25.68 14.59 6.62
N ASN A 337 26.29 14.19 7.75
CA ASN A 337 27.38 14.92 8.45
C ASN A 337 27.08 16.39 8.81
N LEU A 338 25.82 16.82 8.73
CA LEU A 338 25.39 18.14 9.16
C LEU A 338 25.34 18.17 10.69
N GLN A 339 26.37 18.75 11.31
CA GLN A 339 26.40 18.98 12.75
C GLN A 339 25.25 19.92 13.17
N LEU A 340 24.31 19.32 13.91
CA LEU A 340 23.49 19.88 14.99
C LEU A 340 22.57 21.07 14.68
N ASN A 341 21.29 20.74 14.52
CA ASN A 341 20.21 21.43 15.23
C ASN A 341 19.13 20.41 15.63
N LEU A 342 19.53 19.40 16.40
CA LEU A 342 18.63 18.37 16.91
C LEU A 342 17.74 19.00 18.00
N LYS A 343 16.59 19.56 17.62
CA LYS A 343 15.43 19.68 18.52
C LYS A 343 14.80 18.31 18.82
N SER A 344 15.56 17.22 18.75
CA SER A 344 15.11 15.87 19.04
C SER A 344 15.51 15.49 20.45
N ASN A 345 14.69 14.66 21.09
CA ASN A 345 14.93 14.16 22.45
C ASN A 345 16.21 13.28 22.56
N LEU A 346 16.88 12.98 21.44
CA LEU A 346 18.06 12.10 21.37
C LEU A 346 19.39 12.85 21.44
N SER A 347 19.40 14.18 21.29
CA SER A 347 20.65 14.97 21.29
C SER A 347 21.44 14.85 22.60
N SER A 348 20.75 14.62 23.72
CA SER A 348 21.34 14.38 25.04
C SER A 348 22.13 13.07 25.15
N LEU A 349 21.92 12.13 24.21
CA LEU A 349 22.55 10.80 24.17
C LEU A 349 23.74 10.74 23.21
N SER A 350 24.15 11.86 22.61
CA SER A 350 25.24 11.94 21.63
C SER A 350 25.22 10.80 20.59
N PRO A 351 24.12 10.64 19.82
CA PRO A 351 23.92 9.47 18.98
C PRO A 351 24.84 9.47 17.76
N PHE A 352 25.38 8.30 17.41
CA PHE A 352 26.21 8.12 16.21
C PHE A 352 25.94 6.76 15.55
N LEU A 353 26.36 6.61 14.28
CA LEU A 353 26.25 5.34 13.55
C LEU A 353 27.58 4.58 13.62
N ASP A 354 27.54 3.30 13.98
CA ASP A 354 28.71 2.42 13.96
C ASP A 354 29.05 1.93 12.53
N ASN A 355 30.13 1.16 12.40
CA ASN A 355 30.59 0.59 11.12
C ASN A 355 29.55 -0.34 10.45
N ASN A 356 28.56 -0.85 11.19
CA ASN A 356 27.47 -1.66 10.67
C ASN A 356 26.23 -0.81 10.32
N GLY A 357 26.30 0.51 10.55
CA GLY A 357 25.21 1.46 10.38
C GLY A 357 24.11 1.29 11.43
N LEU A 358 24.46 0.88 12.65
CA LEU A 358 23.56 0.83 13.80
C LEU A 358 23.69 2.10 14.64
N LEU A 359 22.57 2.64 15.09
CA LEU A 359 22.52 3.82 15.95
C LEU A 359 22.94 3.44 17.38
N ARG A 360 23.97 4.11 17.90
CA ARG A 360 24.53 3.90 19.24
C ARG A 360 24.58 5.19 20.03
N VAL A 361 24.61 5.05 21.34
CA VAL A 361 24.82 6.14 22.30
C VAL A 361 26.32 6.39 22.45
N GLY A 362 26.74 7.65 22.33
CA GLY A 362 28.10 8.11 22.61
C GLY A 362 28.22 8.75 24.00
N GLY A 363 29.43 9.17 24.37
CA GLY A 363 29.66 10.03 25.53
C GLY A 363 30.53 9.42 26.63
N ARG A 364 30.13 9.60 27.89
CA ARG A 364 31.01 9.55 29.08
C ARG A 364 31.77 8.23 29.32
N LEU A 365 31.33 7.13 28.71
CA LEU A 365 31.95 5.81 28.84
C LEU A 365 32.94 5.49 27.71
N GLU A 366 33.18 6.41 26.78
CA GLU A 366 34.08 6.21 25.64
C GLU A 366 35.51 5.80 26.04
N HIS A 367 36.00 6.31 27.17
CA HIS A 367 37.32 5.98 27.71
C HIS A 367 37.29 4.91 28.81
N SER A 368 36.16 4.23 29.01
CA SER A 368 36.08 3.15 30.01
C SER A 368 36.79 1.90 29.50
N ASN A 369 37.41 1.14 30.41
CA ASN A 369 38.12 -0.10 30.09
C ASN A 369 37.17 -1.28 29.79
N SER A 370 35.89 -1.00 29.56
CA SER A 370 34.86 -2.00 29.22
C SER A 370 34.84 -2.25 27.71
N GLY A 371 34.19 -3.34 27.28
CA GLY A 371 34.06 -3.67 25.86
C GLY A 371 33.26 -2.62 25.05
N TYR A 372 33.52 -2.54 23.75
CA TYR A 372 32.91 -1.56 22.84
C TYR A 372 31.37 -1.48 22.93
N THR A 373 30.69 -2.62 23.03
CA THR A 373 29.22 -2.66 23.14
C THR A 373 28.69 -2.12 24.46
N VAL A 374 29.50 -2.12 25.52
CA VAL A 374 29.18 -1.54 26.83
C VAL A 374 29.43 -0.04 26.81
N ASN A 375 30.53 0.38 26.18
CA ASN A 375 30.85 1.81 26.03
C ASN A 375 29.88 2.53 25.09
N HIS A 376 29.35 1.80 24.10
CA HIS A 376 28.46 2.33 23.07
C HIS A 376 27.21 1.44 22.91
N PRO A 377 26.24 1.53 23.83
CA PRO A 377 25.03 0.71 23.78
C PRO A 377 24.16 1.05 22.57
N LEU A 378 23.38 0.06 22.11
CA LEU A 378 22.44 0.23 20.99
C LEU A 378 21.25 1.08 21.41
N LEU A 379 20.88 2.03 20.57
CA LEU A 379 19.73 2.90 20.82
C LEU A 379 18.45 2.27 20.26
N LEU A 380 17.50 1.93 21.12
CA LEU A 380 16.21 1.37 20.74
C LEU A 380 15.06 2.17 21.38
N ASN A 381 13.96 2.34 20.67
CA ASN A 381 12.77 2.97 21.22
C ASN A 381 12.06 2.00 22.18
N GLY A 382 11.86 2.41 23.44
CA GLY A 382 11.20 1.59 24.47
C GLY A 382 9.78 1.15 24.11
N LYS A 383 9.07 1.87 23.24
CA LYS A 383 7.71 1.51 22.79
C LYS A 383 7.69 0.54 21.62
N HIS A 384 8.81 0.35 20.92
CA HIS A 384 8.88 -0.48 19.73
C HIS A 384 8.71 -1.98 20.07
N HIS A 385 8.02 -2.73 19.21
CA HIS A 385 7.70 -4.15 19.47
C HIS A 385 8.95 -5.02 19.62
N LEU A 386 9.97 -4.80 18.78
CA LEU A 386 11.27 -5.49 18.91
C LEU A 386 11.88 -5.30 20.31
N THR A 387 11.82 -4.09 20.87
CA THR A 387 12.36 -3.79 22.20
C THR A 387 11.63 -4.58 23.27
N LYS A 388 10.31 -4.66 23.19
CA LYS A 388 9.50 -5.49 24.10
C LYS A 388 9.89 -6.96 24.02
N LEU A 389 10.03 -7.51 22.81
CA LEU A 389 10.44 -8.91 22.62
C LEU A 389 11.83 -9.22 23.20
N ILE A 390 12.79 -8.29 23.05
CA ILE A 390 14.13 -8.41 23.63
C ILE A 390 14.07 -8.40 25.16
N LEU A 391 13.30 -7.46 25.74
CA LEU A 391 13.12 -7.36 27.19
C LEU A 391 12.42 -8.61 27.75
N GLU A 392 11.39 -9.12 27.09
CA GLU A 392 10.71 -10.36 27.49
C GLU A 392 11.65 -11.58 27.43
N GLU A 393 12.51 -11.68 26.42
CA GLU A 393 13.51 -12.76 26.36
C GLU A 393 14.52 -12.65 27.49
N ALA A 394 15.03 -11.44 27.77
CA ALA A 394 15.94 -11.19 28.88
C ALA A 394 15.29 -11.52 30.22
N HIS A 395 14.02 -11.13 30.41
CA HIS A 395 13.25 -11.42 31.61
C HIS A 395 13.03 -12.91 31.84
N LYS A 396 12.70 -13.66 30.79
CA LYS A 396 12.58 -15.13 30.87
C LYS A 396 13.93 -15.80 31.16
N LYS A 397 15.02 -15.34 30.53
CA LYS A 397 16.38 -15.89 30.74
C LYS A 397 16.92 -15.63 32.14
N LEU A 398 16.62 -14.48 32.71
CA LEU A 398 17.02 -14.11 34.06
C LEU A 398 16.03 -14.58 35.13
N LEU A 399 15.13 -15.53 34.84
CA LEU A 399 14.16 -16.08 35.81
C LEU A 399 13.26 -15.02 36.47
N HIS A 400 12.67 -14.14 35.66
CA HIS A 400 11.71 -13.12 36.11
C HIS A 400 12.27 -12.08 37.09
N VAL A 401 13.57 -11.81 37.01
CA VAL A 401 14.21 -10.77 37.82
C VAL A 401 13.51 -9.41 37.63
N GLY A 402 13.40 -8.67 38.74
CA GLY A 402 12.65 -7.42 38.83
C GLY A 402 13.15 -6.31 37.88
N PRO A 403 12.32 -5.30 37.62
CA PRO A 403 12.59 -4.24 36.63
C PRO A 403 13.88 -3.45 36.88
N HIS A 404 14.38 -3.41 38.12
CA HIS A 404 15.61 -2.69 38.49
C HIS A 404 16.91 -3.33 37.98
N THR A 405 16.87 -4.57 37.51
CA THR A 405 18.06 -5.30 37.06
C THR A 405 18.30 -5.17 35.55
N PHE A 406 17.34 -4.62 34.79
CA PHE A 406 17.52 -4.26 33.37
C PHE A 406 18.10 -2.84 33.24
N LYS A 407 19.33 -2.63 33.71
CA LYS A 407 20.10 -1.43 33.32
C LYS A 407 20.97 -1.82 32.13
N TRP A 408 20.53 -1.43 30.93
CA TRP A 408 21.31 -1.47 29.69
C TRP A 408 21.74 -0.06 29.33
#